data_AF-A0A6J6VIS6-F1
#
_entry.id   AF-A0A6J6VIS6-F1
#
_cell.length_a   1.000
_cell.length_b   1.000
_cell.length_c   1.000
_cell.angle_alpha   90.00
_cell.angle_beta   90.00
_cell.angle_gamma   90.00
#
_symmetry.space_group_name_H-M   'P 1'
#
loop_
_entity.id
_entity.type
_entity.pdbx_description
1 polymer ?
#
loop_
_entity_poly.entity_id
_entity_poly.type
_entity_poly.pdbx_seq_one_letter_code
_entity_poly.pdbx_strand_id
1 'polypeptide(L)'
;MSAEVTIKLGYPVTVNDAPSADFALDIAKAVNGDKNVAHMPNPVMGAEDFSYVLEKVPGAMLFLGGTPQGKDPRTAPPNHSNRVMFEEDAMTTGMALYSALALRTLGLTLS
;
A
#
# COMPACT_ATOMS: atom_id res chain seq x y z
N MET A 1 17.88 30.75 31.82
CA MET A 1 16.89 31.15 30.80
C MET A 1 16.14 29.89 30.41
N SER A 2 14.81 29.91 30.40
CA SER A 2 13.96 28.73 30.10
C SER A 2 12.91 29.09 29.06
N ALA A 3 12.48 28.08 28.29
CA ALA A 3 11.38 28.17 27.33
C ALA A 3 10.47 26.95 27.50
N GLU A 4 9.21 27.10 27.10
CA GLU A 4 8.20 26.04 27.09
C GLU A 4 7.85 25.69 25.64
N VAL A 5 7.78 24.39 25.33
CA VAL A 5 7.48 23.88 23.99
C VAL A 5 6.38 22.85 24.07
N THR A 6 5.38 22.99 23.21
CA THR A 6 4.31 22.00 23.03
C THR A 6 4.53 21.23 21.75
N ILE A 7 4.75 19.91 21.87
CA ILE A 7 4.86 19.00 20.73
C ILE A 7 3.51 18.31 20.53
N LYS A 8 2.90 18.49 19.36
CA LYS A 8 1.73 17.71 18.93
C LYS A 8 2.22 16.62 17.98
N LEU A 9 2.10 15.37 18.42
CA LEU A 9 2.45 14.22 17.58
C LEU A 9 1.39 14.04 16.48
N GLY A 10 1.86 13.70 15.27
CA GLY A 10 1.01 13.33 14.15
C GLY A 10 0.63 11.85 14.19
N TYR A 11 0.37 11.27 13.02
CA TYR A 11 0.08 9.85 12.90
C TYR A 11 1.31 9.00 13.30
N PRO A 12 1.09 7.84 13.94
CA PRO A 12 2.15 6.89 14.17
C PRO A 12 2.71 6.34 12.85
N VAL A 13 3.82 5.61 12.92
CA VAL A 13 4.40 4.95 11.75
C VAL A 13 3.47 3.83 11.30
N THR A 14 3.09 3.80 10.01
CA THR A 14 2.38 2.66 9.42
C THR A 14 3.33 1.47 9.30
N VAL A 15 3.18 0.49 10.19
CA VAL A 15 3.99 -0.74 10.22
C VAL A 15 3.12 -1.92 9.82
N ASN A 16 3.48 -2.59 8.73
CA ASN A 16 2.86 -3.85 8.34
C ASN A 16 3.33 -4.99 9.26
N ASP A 17 2.40 -5.85 9.66
CA ASP A 17 2.72 -7.15 10.25
C ASP A 17 3.32 -8.07 9.17
N ALA A 18 4.45 -8.73 9.46
CA ALA A 18 5.20 -9.49 8.46
C ALA A 18 4.40 -10.67 7.86
N PRO A 19 3.76 -11.57 8.66
CA PRO A 19 2.85 -12.59 8.13
C PRO A 19 1.73 -12.03 7.25
N SER A 20 1.11 -10.92 7.68
CA SER A 20 0.04 -10.26 6.91
C SER A 20 0.53 -9.69 5.58
N ALA A 21 1.73 -9.11 5.57
CA ALA A 21 2.36 -8.58 4.35
C ALA A 21 2.74 -9.69 3.37
N ASP A 22 3.34 -10.78 3.85
CA ASP A 22 3.72 -11.93 3.03
C ASP A 22 2.49 -12.60 2.42
N PHE A 23 1.43 -12.81 3.23
CA PHE A 23 0.16 -13.33 2.76
C PHE A 23 -0.46 -12.46 1.66
N ALA A 24 -0.48 -11.14 1.85
CA ALA A 24 -1.04 -10.22 0.88
C ALA A 24 -0.20 -10.17 -0.41
N LEU A 25 1.12 -10.28 -0.32
CA LEU A 25 2.00 -10.34 -1.49
C LEU A 25 1.83 -11.63 -2.28
N ASP A 26 1.65 -12.77 -1.63
CA ASP A 26 1.40 -14.04 -2.33
C ASP A 26 0.05 -14.03 -3.07
N ILE A 27 -0.96 -13.38 -2.49
CA ILE A 27 -2.24 -13.16 -3.20
C ILE A 27 -2.06 -12.18 -4.36
N ALA A 28 -1.30 -11.09 -4.16
CA ALA A 28 -1.00 -10.16 -5.24
C ALA A 28 -0.27 -10.84 -6.41
N LYS A 29 0.67 -11.75 -6.12
CA LYS A 29 1.35 -12.57 -7.13
C LYS A 29 0.38 -13.48 -7.88
N ALA A 30 -0.55 -14.12 -7.18
CA ALA A 30 -1.58 -14.95 -7.82
C ALA A 30 -2.53 -14.14 -8.72
N VAL A 31 -2.87 -12.91 -8.33
CA VAL A 31 -3.79 -12.03 -9.08
C VAL A 31 -3.10 -11.33 -10.25
N ASN A 32 -1.89 -10.80 -10.05
CA ASN A 32 -1.23 -9.89 -10.98
C ASN A 32 0.02 -10.51 -11.65
N GLY A 33 0.39 -11.73 -11.27
CA GLY A 33 1.60 -12.42 -11.72
C GLY A 33 2.86 -11.98 -10.98
N ASP A 34 3.76 -12.93 -10.72
CA ASP A 34 4.99 -12.74 -9.93
C ASP A 34 5.86 -11.57 -10.37
N LYS A 35 5.92 -11.31 -11.69
CA LYS A 35 6.76 -10.27 -12.28
C LYS A 35 6.27 -8.84 -11.97
N ASN A 36 5.01 -8.69 -11.57
CA ASN A 36 4.36 -7.40 -11.34
C ASN A 36 4.24 -7.07 -9.84
N VAL A 37 4.85 -7.86 -8.97
CA VAL A 37 4.78 -7.73 -7.51
C VAL A 37 6.18 -7.77 -6.93
N ALA A 38 6.48 -6.84 -6.04
CA ALA A 38 7.77 -6.78 -5.36
C ALA A 38 7.62 -6.26 -3.94
N HIS A 39 8.50 -6.70 -3.05
CA HIS A 39 8.70 -6.01 -1.78
C HIS A 39 9.32 -4.64 -2.04
N MET A 40 8.86 -3.64 -1.31
CA MET A 40 9.54 -2.35 -1.30
C MET A 40 10.88 -2.50 -0.58
N PRO A 41 12.01 -2.14 -1.23
CA PRO A 41 13.33 -2.29 -0.61
C PRO A 41 13.56 -1.29 0.52
N ASN A 42 12.80 -0.19 0.54
CA ASN A 42 12.91 0.88 1.53
C ASN A 42 11.51 1.38 1.92
N PRO A 43 11.32 1.87 3.16
CA PRO A 43 10.10 2.55 3.57
C PRO A 43 9.93 3.91 2.87
N VAL A 44 8.72 4.45 2.91
CA VAL A 44 8.37 5.76 2.36
C VAL A 44 8.10 6.74 3.50
N MET A 45 8.57 7.98 3.36
CA MET A 45 8.36 9.06 4.34
C MET A 45 6.97 9.73 4.22
N GLY A 46 5.96 8.99 3.74
CA GLY A 46 4.58 9.45 3.69
C GLY A 46 3.92 9.36 5.06
N ALA A 47 2.89 10.17 5.30
CA ALA A 47 2.04 10.04 6.49
C ALA A 47 0.71 9.40 6.08
N GLU A 48 0.29 8.37 6.83
CA GLU A 48 -0.92 7.59 6.54
C GLU A 48 -1.63 7.23 7.84
N ASP A 49 -2.93 7.50 7.92
CA ASP A 49 -3.71 7.30 9.15
C ASP A 49 -4.14 5.84 9.36
N PHE A 50 -4.00 4.99 8.33
CA PHE A 50 -4.12 3.54 8.46
C PHE A 50 -3.16 2.94 9.50
N SER A 51 -2.11 3.68 9.88
CA SER A 51 -1.27 3.38 11.04
C SER A 51 -2.10 3.12 12.32
N TYR A 52 -3.17 3.88 12.56
CA TYR A 52 -4.05 3.67 13.72
C TYR A 52 -4.78 2.32 13.67
N VAL A 53 -5.08 1.79 12.48
CA VAL A 53 -5.68 0.46 12.31
C VAL A 53 -4.65 -0.61 12.61
N LEU A 54 -3.44 -0.48 12.04
CA LEU A 54 -2.36 -1.46 12.20
C LEU A 54 -1.80 -1.53 13.63
N GLU A 55 -1.96 -0.48 14.43
CA GLU A 55 -1.67 -0.54 15.87
C GLU A 55 -2.65 -1.43 16.67
N LYS A 56 -3.82 -1.76 16.10
CA LYS A 56 -4.89 -2.52 16.79
C LYS A 56 -5.07 -3.93 16.27
N VAL A 57 -4.81 -4.15 14.98
CA VAL A 57 -4.99 -5.45 14.35
C VAL A 57 -3.80 -5.77 13.44
N PRO A 58 -3.33 -7.03 13.40
CA PRO A 58 -2.37 -7.46 12.39
C PRO A 58 -2.94 -7.19 11.00
N GLY A 59 -2.14 -6.58 10.14
CA GLY A 59 -2.56 -6.22 8.79
C GLY A 59 -1.41 -5.69 7.96
N ALA A 60 -1.71 -5.42 6.70
CA ALA A 60 -0.76 -4.85 5.77
C ALA A 60 -1.43 -3.82 4.85
N MET A 61 -0.69 -2.73 4.59
CA MET A 61 -0.97 -1.77 3.53
C MET A 61 -0.04 -2.04 2.35
N LEU A 62 -0.60 -2.08 1.15
CA LEU A 62 0.12 -2.30 -0.10
C LEU A 62 0.01 -1.05 -0.97
N PHE A 63 1.06 -0.78 -1.73
CA PHE A 63 1.00 0.20 -2.82
C PHE A 63 0.58 -0.49 -4.11
N LEU A 64 -0.42 0.08 -4.78
CA LEU A 64 -0.82 -0.32 -6.13
C LEU A 64 -0.18 0.65 -7.13
N GLY A 65 0.54 0.10 -8.10
CA GLY A 65 1.12 0.91 -9.17
C GLY A 65 0.02 1.54 -10.04
N GLY A 66 0.03 2.87 -10.14
CA GLY A 66 -0.93 3.63 -10.95
C GLY A 66 -0.26 4.62 -11.89
N THR A 67 1.04 4.46 -12.20
CA THR A 67 1.72 5.31 -13.18
C THR A 67 1.22 5.00 -14.59
N PRO A 68 0.82 6.00 -15.40
CA PRO A 68 0.36 5.77 -16.78
C PRO A 68 1.38 5.01 -17.62
N GLN A 69 0.88 4.12 -18.49
CA GLN A 69 1.72 3.33 -19.40
C GLN A 69 2.72 4.20 -20.18
N GLY A 70 3.96 3.72 -20.29
CA GLY A 70 5.05 4.41 -21.00
C GLY A 70 5.66 5.61 -20.26
N LYS A 71 5.24 5.91 -19.02
CA LYS A 71 5.90 6.90 -18.16
C LYS A 71 6.86 6.21 -17.19
N ASP A 72 7.97 6.87 -16.87
CA ASP A 72 8.89 6.40 -15.82
C ASP A 72 8.33 6.77 -14.43
N PRO A 73 7.99 5.79 -13.58
CA PRO A 73 7.44 6.03 -12.25
C PRO A 73 8.32 6.89 -11.34
N ARG A 74 9.63 6.95 -11.62
CA ARG A 74 10.61 7.75 -10.84
C ARG A 74 10.53 9.25 -11.15
N THR A 75 9.94 9.60 -12.29
CA THR A 75 9.84 11.00 -12.77
C THR A 75 8.41 11.46 -13.01
N ALA A 76 7.44 10.54 -12.98
CA ALA A 76 6.04 10.86 -13.08
C ALA A 76 5.63 11.79 -11.91
N PRO A 77 4.72 12.76 -12.13
CA PRO A 77 4.22 13.60 -11.05
C PRO A 77 3.61 12.74 -9.93
N PRO A 78 4.02 12.93 -8.66
CA PRO A 78 3.58 12.08 -7.56
C PRO A 78 2.19 12.49 -7.03
N ASN A 79 1.68 11.72 -6.07
CA ASN A 79 0.57 12.13 -5.23
C ASN A 79 0.79 13.55 -4.68
N HIS A 80 -0.28 14.33 -4.54
CA HIS A 80 -0.29 15.77 -4.20
C HIS A 80 0.17 16.74 -5.31
N SER A 81 0.62 16.26 -6.46
CA SER A 81 0.86 17.13 -7.62
C SER A 81 -0.44 17.44 -8.36
N ASN A 82 -0.65 18.68 -8.80
CA ASN A 82 -1.76 19.04 -9.70
C ASN A 82 -1.60 18.47 -11.13
N ARG A 83 -0.49 17.78 -11.40
CA ARG A 83 -0.19 17.11 -12.68
C ARG A 83 -0.22 15.58 -12.58
N VAL A 84 -0.58 15.04 -11.41
CA VAL A 84 -0.70 13.59 -11.23
C VAL A 84 -1.78 13.05 -12.18
N MET A 85 -1.49 11.90 -12.77
CA MET A 85 -2.41 11.14 -13.61
C MET A 85 -2.31 9.68 -13.17
N PHE A 86 -3.44 8.99 -13.12
CA PHE A 86 -3.50 7.58 -12.71
C PHE A 86 -3.84 6.69 -13.90
N GLU A 87 -3.19 5.54 -13.97
CA GLU A 87 -3.55 4.47 -14.89
C GLU A 87 -4.87 3.82 -14.44
N GLU A 88 -5.94 4.00 -15.24
CA GLU A 88 -7.28 3.54 -14.86
C GLU A 88 -7.38 2.02 -14.85
N ASP A 89 -6.62 1.33 -15.70
CA ASP A 89 -6.58 -0.14 -15.74
C ASP A 89 -6.09 -0.74 -14.40
N ALA A 90 -5.29 0.01 -13.62
CA ALA A 90 -4.87 -0.41 -12.29
C ALA A 90 -6.05 -0.62 -11.34
N MET A 91 -7.18 0.08 -11.55
CA MET A 91 -8.38 -0.09 -10.74
C MET A 91 -8.89 -1.53 -10.76
N THR A 92 -8.84 -2.18 -11.93
CA THR A 92 -9.25 -3.60 -12.08
C THR A 92 -8.36 -4.52 -11.26
N THR A 93 -7.04 -4.29 -11.29
CA THR A 93 -6.07 -5.04 -10.45
C THR A 93 -6.35 -4.83 -8.97
N GLY A 94 -6.63 -3.59 -8.54
CA GLY A 94 -6.97 -3.27 -7.15
C GLY A 94 -8.25 -3.98 -6.68
N MET A 95 -9.31 -3.95 -7.49
CA MET A 95 -10.56 -4.65 -7.19
C MET A 95 -10.36 -6.16 -7.07
N ALA A 96 -9.61 -6.75 -8.01
CA ALA A 96 -9.30 -8.18 -7.98
C ALA A 96 -8.48 -8.56 -6.75
N LEU A 97 -7.48 -7.75 -6.38
CA LEU A 97 -6.66 -7.96 -5.20
C LEU A 97 -7.47 -7.91 -3.91
N TYR A 98 -8.29 -6.88 -3.70
CA TYR A 98 -9.14 -6.78 -2.52
C TYR A 98 -10.15 -7.93 -2.43
N SER A 99 -10.76 -8.31 -3.54
CA SER A 99 -11.70 -9.44 -3.59
C SER A 99 -10.99 -10.74 -3.24
N ALA A 100 -9.81 -10.98 -3.81
CA ALA A 100 -9.00 -12.15 -3.53
C ALA A 100 -8.55 -12.21 -2.06
N LEU A 101 -8.10 -11.09 -1.50
CA LEU A 101 -7.74 -10.96 -0.09
C LEU A 101 -8.91 -11.34 0.82
N ALA A 102 -10.09 -10.78 0.58
CA ALA A 102 -11.28 -11.08 1.36
C ALA A 102 -11.66 -12.57 1.29
N LEU A 103 -11.74 -13.13 0.08
CA LEU A 103 -12.10 -14.53 -0.13
C LEU A 103 -11.10 -15.49 0.52
N ARG A 104 -9.80 -15.25 0.34
CA ARG A 104 -8.73 -16.09 0.92
C ARG A 104 -8.68 -15.97 2.44
N THR A 105 -8.92 -14.79 3.00
CA THR A 105 -9.04 -14.59 4.45
C THR A 105 -10.21 -15.38 5.04
N LEU A 106 -11.31 -15.51 4.29
CA LEU A 106 -12.48 -16.32 4.67
C LEU A 106 -12.32 -17.82 4.38
N GLY A 107 -11.15 -18.27 3.90
CA GLY A 107 -10.87 -19.67 3.60
C GLY A 107 -11.43 -20.18 2.26
N LEU A 108 -11.89 -19.29 1.39
CA LEU A 108 -12.37 -19.65 0.05
C LEU A 108 -11.20 -19.72 -0.93
N THR A 109 -11.18 -20.75 -1.77
CA THR A 109 -10.18 -20.89 -2.84
C THR A 109 -10.69 -20.21 -4.10
N LEU A 110 -9.84 -19.43 -4.77
CA LEU A 110 -10.15 -18.89 -6.09
C LEU A 110 -9.99 -20.03 -7.10
N SER A 111 -11.08 -20.40 -7.75
CA SER A 111 -11.12 -21.42 -8.81
C SER A 111 -10.47 -20.94 -10.09
#